data_AF-A0A9P7QMR8-F1
#
_entry.id   AF-A0A9P7QMR8-F1
#
_cell.length_a   1.000
_cell.length_b   1.000
_cell.length_c   1.000
_cell.angle_alpha   90.00
_cell.angle_beta   90.00
_cell.angle_gamma   90.00
#
_symmetry.space_group_name_H-M   'P 1'
#
loop_
_entity.id
_entity.type
_entity.pdbx_description
1 polymer ?
#
loop_
_entity_poly.entity_id
_entity_poly.type
_entity_poly.pdbx_seq_one_letter_code
_entity_poly.pdbx_strand_id
1 'polypeptide(L)'
;MENSNTPGYPGIKLSSVEHWSRWYEVLKQTAEGYNVWHKVDPDMDTAEDDLLLEPEMPGESVLEQYIEDRTTEDHTPTMLEAIQYHHVLHIEACRKHKSQETKELAIHKWIAITVNPSLHSSTLETIRAETGRRQVSLREITKKLKGSFSPGSMVLTAETATQYKELLNDARWANTNPDKWIENWNTVYQKAVRQDINEIKGANAIQDFIQAVGAQFEPTWAEAKRRKSL
;
A
#
# COMPACT_ATOMS: atom_id res chain seq x y z
N MET A 1 -29.67 -13.58 -25.00
CA MET A 1 -28.53 -12.69 -24.75
C MET A 1 -29.02 -11.62 -23.81
N GLU A 2 -28.90 -11.87 -22.51
CA GLU A 2 -29.42 -10.99 -21.47
C GLU A 2 -28.45 -9.83 -21.25
N ASN A 3 -28.97 -8.61 -21.39
CA ASN A 3 -28.32 -7.38 -21.01
C ASN A 3 -28.20 -7.34 -19.48
N SER A 4 -27.01 -7.62 -18.95
CA SER A 4 -26.66 -7.35 -17.56
C SER A 4 -26.42 -5.84 -17.39
N ASN A 5 -27.51 -5.14 -17.09
CA ASN A 5 -27.49 -3.74 -16.70
C ASN A 5 -26.93 -3.64 -15.26
N THR A 6 -25.60 -3.68 -15.12
CA THR A 6 -24.94 -3.29 -13.89
C THR A 6 -25.18 -1.78 -13.68
N PRO A 7 -25.60 -1.35 -12.48
CA PRO A 7 -25.79 0.07 -12.22
C PRO A 7 -24.45 0.76 -12.44
N GLY A 8 -24.40 1.63 -13.46
CA GLY A 8 -23.20 2.30 -13.91
C GLY A 8 -22.65 3.18 -12.79
N TYR A 9 -21.59 2.72 -12.13
CA TYR A 9 -20.72 3.63 -11.40
C TYR A 9 -20.11 4.58 -12.42
N PRO A 10 -20.22 5.91 -12.24
CA PRO A 10 -19.65 6.87 -13.18
C PRO A 10 -18.17 6.54 -13.36
N GLY A 11 -17.68 6.53 -14.59
CA GLY A 11 -16.38 6.01 -15.03
C GLY A 11 -15.14 6.68 -14.44
N ILE A 12 -15.04 6.70 -13.11
CA ILE A 12 -13.91 7.21 -12.34
C ILE A 12 -12.87 6.10 -12.32
N LYS A 13 -11.75 6.37 -12.98
CA LYS A 13 -10.59 5.49 -13.00
C LYS A 13 -9.43 6.18 -12.29
N LEU A 14 -8.98 5.68 -11.16
CA LEU A 14 -7.78 6.18 -10.48
C LEU A 14 -6.54 5.83 -11.32
N SER A 15 -6.02 6.86 -11.99
CA SER A 15 -4.83 6.78 -12.84
C SER A 15 -3.88 7.95 -12.65
N SER A 16 -4.37 9.04 -12.03
CA SER A 16 -3.62 10.25 -11.73
C SER A 16 -4.14 10.87 -10.43
N VAL A 17 -3.39 11.82 -9.88
CA VAL A 17 -3.70 12.48 -8.60
C VAL A 17 -4.93 13.36 -8.66
N GLU A 18 -5.22 13.95 -9.81
CA GLU A 18 -6.45 14.72 -10.03
C GLU A 18 -7.70 13.88 -9.78
N HIS A 19 -7.60 12.55 -9.97
CA HIS A 19 -8.71 11.63 -9.74
C HIS A 19 -8.86 11.24 -8.27
N TRP A 20 -7.84 11.50 -7.42
CA TRP A 20 -7.81 11.03 -6.04
C TRP A 20 -9.02 11.51 -5.24
N SER A 21 -9.25 12.82 -5.16
CA SER A 21 -10.32 13.38 -4.32
C SER A 21 -11.68 12.81 -4.69
N ARG A 22 -11.99 12.74 -6.00
CA ARG A 22 -13.27 12.19 -6.46
C ARG A 22 -13.36 10.68 -6.26
N TRP A 23 -12.29 9.93 -6.53
CA TRP A 23 -12.25 8.48 -6.35
C TRP A 23 -12.39 8.09 -4.88
N TYR A 24 -11.69 8.81 -3.99
CA TYR A 24 -11.74 8.59 -2.54
C TYR A 24 -13.14 8.83 -1.98
N GLU A 25 -13.82 9.89 -2.38
CA GLU A 25 -15.21 10.15 -1.95
C GLU A 25 -16.17 9.04 -2.39
N VAL A 26 -16.04 8.53 -3.62
CA VAL A 26 -16.91 7.42 -4.08
C VAL A 26 -16.54 6.11 -3.39
N LEU A 27 -15.25 5.84 -3.15
CA LEU A 27 -14.82 4.70 -2.36
C LEU A 27 -15.45 4.75 -0.96
N LYS A 28 -15.36 5.92 -0.30
CA LYS A 28 -15.92 6.14 1.04
C LYS A 28 -17.42 5.89 1.06
N GLN A 29 -18.17 6.54 0.17
CA GLN A 29 -19.63 6.32 0.06
C GLN A 29 -19.98 4.85 -0.20
N THR A 30 -19.22 4.18 -1.08
CA THR A 30 -19.45 2.76 -1.39
C THR A 30 -19.19 1.88 -0.17
N ALA A 31 -18.06 2.09 0.52
CA ALA A 31 -17.69 1.33 1.72
C ALA A 31 -18.61 1.61 2.92
N GLU A 32 -19.09 2.85 3.09
CA GLU A 32 -20.13 3.20 4.07
C GLU A 32 -21.45 2.48 3.75
N GLY A 33 -21.83 2.38 2.46
CA GLY A 33 -23.00 1.63 2.02
C GLY A 33 -22.95 0.13 2.35
N TYR A 34 -21.75 -0.46 2.37
CA TYR A 34 -21.52 -1.84 2.82
C TYR A 34 -21.25 -1.96 4.33
N ASN A 35 -21.20 -0.85 5.06
CA ASN A 35 -20.82 -0.76 6.47
C ASN A 35 -19.42 -1.35 6.77
N VAL A 36 -18.47 -1.10 5.88
CA VAL A 36 -17.07 -1.57 5.99
C VAL A 36 -16.04 -0.45 5.90
N TRP A 37 -16.46 0.84 5.93
CA TRP A 37 -15.53 1.97 5.87
C TRP A 37 -14.41 1.88 6.92
N HIS A 38 -14.74 1.43 8.13
CA HIS A 38 -13.78 1.24 9.20
C HIS A 38 -12.63 0.29 8.85
N LYS A 39 -12.77 -0.63 7.87
CA LYS A 39 -11.72 -1.54 7.34
C LYS A 39 -10.99 -0.99 6.12
N VAL A 40 -11.49 0.12 5.56
CA VAL A 40 -11.05 0.71 4.29
C VAL A 40 -10.31 2.02 4.54
N ASP A 41 -10.66 2.75 5.60
CA ASP A 41 -10.17 4.09 5.89
C ASP A 41 -8.63 4.14 5.97
N PRO A 42 -7.96 4.82 5.02
CA PRO A 42 -6.50 4.90 5.01
C PRO A 42 -5.92 5.80 6.10
N ASP A 43 -6.74 6.58 6.79
CA ASP A 43 -6.30 7.48 7.86
C ASP A 43 -6.20 6.82 9.24
N MET A 44 -6.79 5.64 9.42
CA MET A 44 -6.63 4.87 10.65
C MET A 44 -5.39 3.98 10.58
N ASP A 45 -4.83 3.61 11.73
CA ASP A 45 -3.75 2.62 11.78
C ASP A 45 -4.19 1.24 11.28
N THR A 46 -3.23 0.48 10.75
CA THR A 46 -3.49 -0.89 10.31
C THR A 46 -3.62 -1.76 11.54
N ALA A 47 -4.69 -2.54 11.63
CA ALA A 47 -4.99 -3.41 12.76
C ALA A 47 -4.91 -4.88 12.34
N GLU A 48 -4.66 -5.77 13.31
CA GLU A 48 -4.62 -7.22 13.03
C GLU A 48 -5.96 -7.74 12.51
N ASP A 49 -7.07 -7.17 12.99
CA ASP A 49 -8.41 -7.55 12.60
C ASP A 49 -8.80 -7.02 11.20
N ASP A 50 -7.96 -6.22 10.54
CA ASP A 50 -8.18 -5.79 9.15
C ASP A 50 -8.11 -6.95 8.17
N LEU A 51 -7.45 -8.06 8.54
CA LEU A 51 -7.58 -9.31 7.81
C LEU A 51 -8.79 -10.07 8.30
N LEU A 52 -9.67 -10.42 7.38
CA LEU A 52 -10.75 -11.34 7.65
C LEU A 52 -10.19 -12.77 7.74
N LEU A 53 -10.14 -13.30 8.96
CA LEU A 53 -9.73 -14.67 9.24
C LEU A 53 -10.94 -15.59 9.35
N GLU A 54 -10.82 -16.77 8.76
CA GLU A 54 -11.86 -17.79 8.86
C GLU A 54 -11.99 -18.25 10.33
N PRO A 55 -13.21 -18.33 10.88
CA PRO A 55 -13.41 -18.82 12.23
C PRO A 55 -12.91 -20.27 12.33
N GLU A 56 -12.16 -20.58 13.37
CA GLU A 56 -11.72 -21.95 13.66
C GLU A 56 -12.64 -22.58 14.70
N MET A 57 -12.77 -23.91 14.66
CA MET A 57 -13.39 -24.64 15.76
C MET A 57 -12.43 -24.60 16.96
N PRO A 58 -12.95 -24.41 18.18
CA PRO A 58 -12.11 -24.43 19.37
C PRO A 58 -11.42 -25.78 19.52
N GLY A 59 -10.15 -25.74 19.94
CA GLY A 59 -9.37 -26.92 20.26
C GLY A 59 -9.80 -27.57 21.57
N GLU A 60 -9.25 -28.76 21.82
CA GLU A 60 -9.58 -29.61 22.97
C GLU A 60 -9.48 -28.88 24.32
N SER A 61 -8.44 -28.06 24.53
CA SER A 61 -8.26 -27.32 25.79
C SER A 61 -9.41 -26.38 26.12
N VAL A 62 -10.03 -25.77 25.11
CA VAL A 62 -11.18 -24.87 25.29
C VAL A 62 -12.45 -25.67 25.63
N LEU A 63 -12.58 -26.86 25.05
CA LEU A 63 -13.70 -27.77 25.34
C LEU A 63 -13.59 -28.33 26.76
N GLU A 64 -12.39 -28.72 27.18
CA GLU A 64 -12.11 -29.15 28.56
C GLU A 64 -12.40 -28.04 29.57
N GLN A 65 -11.97 -26.81 29.26
CA GLN A 65 -12.27 -25.65 30.10
C GLN A 65 -13.78 -25.37 30.18
N TYR A 66 -14.52 -25.51 29.08
CA TYR A 66 -15.99 -25.42 29.10
C TYR A 66 -16.61 -26.45 30.06
N ILE A 67 -16.11 -27.69 30.05
CA ILE A 67 -16.60 -28.74 30.94
C ILE A 67 -16.29 -28.39 32.39
N GLU A 68 -15.06 -27.95 32.69
CA GLU A 68 -14.65 -27.54 34.03
C GLU A 68 -15.51 -26.38 34.55
N ASP A 69 -15.66 -25.32 33.74
CA ASP A 69 -16.42 -24.10 34.08
C ASP A 69 -17.92 -24.35 34.29
N ARG A 70 -18.45 -25.39 33.64
CA ARG A 70 -19.88 -25.74 33.67
C ARG A 70 -20.19 -26.97 34.53
N THR A 71 -19.18 -27.55 35.17
CA THR A 71 -19.38 -28.64 36.13
C THR A 71 -19.99 -28.08 37.41
N THR A 72 -21.04 -28.73 37.88
CA THR A 72 -21.76 -28.42 39.11
C THR A 72 -21.86 -29.68 39.97
N GLU A 73 -22.32 -29.55 41.22
CA GLU A 73 -22.50 -30.72 42.13
C GLU A 73 -23.46 -31.78 41.53
N ASP A 74 -24.41 -31.36 40.69
CA ASP A 74 -25.46 -32.22 40.13
C ASP A 74 -25.19 -32.70 38.69
N HIS A 75 -24.29 -32.03 37.95
CA HIS A 75 -24.04 -32.33 36.54
C HIS A 75 -22.64 -31.94 36.08
N THR A 76 -22.00 -32.84 35.33
CA THR A 76 -20.75 -32.60 34.60
C THR A 76 -21.05 -32.72 33.11
N PRO A 77 -20.91 -31.63 32.33
CA PRO A 77 -21.12 -31.69 30.89
C PRO A 77 -20.20 -32.70 30.22
N THR A 78 -20.73 -33.44 29.25
CA THR A 78 -19.92 -34.36 28.46
C THR A 78 -19.12 -33.60 27.40
N MET A 79 -18.04 -34.22 26.92
CA MET A 79 -17.30 -33.71 25.76
C MET A 79 -18.21 -33.51 24.53
N LEU A 80 -19.21 -34.37 24.33
CA LEU A 80 -20.17 -34.23 23.25
C LEU A 80 -21.03 -32.96 23.40
N GLU A 81 -21.48 -32.65 24.61
CA GLU A 81 -22.24 -31.42 24.90
C GLU A 81 -21.39 -30.17 24.70
N ALA A 82 -20.11 -30.20 25.10
CA ALA A 82 -19.15 -29.12 24.84
C ALA A 82 -18.97 -28.88 23.32
N ILE A 83 -18.75 -29.96 22.56
CA ILE A 83 -18.63 -29.90 21.10
C ILE A 83 -19.90 -29.33 20.47
N GLN A 84 -21.08 -29.81 20.88
CA GLN A 84 -22.35 -29.35 20.34
C GLN A 84 -22.58 -27.86 20.61
N TYR A 85 -22.29 -27.40 21.83
CA TYR A 85 -22.38 -25.99 22.20
C TYR A 85 -21.46 -25.12 21.32
N HIS A 86 -20.18 -25.48 21.23
CA HIS A 86 -19.21 -24.72 20.44
C HIS A 86 -19.45 -24.81 18.93
N HIS A 87 -20.01 -25.91 18.45
CA HIS A 87 -20.41 -26.05 17.05
C HIS A 87 -21.51 -25.05 16.68
N VAL A 88 -22.49 -24.80 17.56
CA VAL A 88 -23.52 -23.77 17.33
C VAL A 88 -22.88 -22.38 17.27
N LEU A 89 -21.96 -22.06 18.19
CA LEU A 89 -21.24 -20.78 18.18
C LEU A 89 -20.38 -20.61 16.92
N HIS A 90 -19.71 -21.68 16.50
CA HIS A 90 -18.89 -21.69 15.29
C HIS A 90 -19.74 -21.51 14.02
N ILE A 91 -20.91 -22.15 13.91
CA ILE A 91 -21.85 -21.90 12.79
C ILE A 91 -22.24 -20.42 12.73
N GLU A 92 -22.53 -19.80 13.87
CA GLU A 92 -22.86 -18.38 13.92
C GLU A 92 -21.67 -17.51 13.50
N ALA A 93 -20.47 -17.83 13.97
CA ALA A 93 -19.23 -17.16 13.57
C ALA A 93 -18.99 -17.28 12.06
N CYS A 94 -19.12 -18.47 11.48
CA CYS A 94 -18.99 -18.73 10.04
C CYS A 94 -20.02 -17.96 9.23
N ARG A 95 -21.26 -17.85 9.73
CA ARG A 95 -22.30 -17.02 9.09
C ARG A 95 -21.93 -15.54 9.09
N LYS A 96 -21.42 -15.01 10.21
CA LYS A 96 -20.94 -13.62 10.31
C LYS A 96 -19.75 -13.39 9.38
N HIS A 97 -18.78 -14.30 9.39
CA HIS A 97 -17.61 -14.28 8.51
C HIS A 97 -18.02 -14.21 7.04
N LYS A 98 -18.87 -15.12 6.57
CA LYS A 98 -19.34 -15.13 5.17
C LYS A 98 -20.08 -13.85 4.78
N SER A 99 -20.85 -13.28 5.70
CA SER A 99 -21.51 -12.00 5.48
C SER A 99 -20.50 -10.86 5.33
N GLN A 100 -19.42 -10.86 6.13
CA GLN A 100 -18.37 -9.87 6.08
C GLN A 100 -17.50 -10.03 4.82
N GLU A 101 -17.11 -11.26 4.49
CA GLU A 101 -16.37 -11.63 3.29
C GLU A 101 -17.06 -11.10 2.03
N THR A 102 -18.39 -11.26 1.95
CA THR A 102 -19.17 -10.78 0.80
C THR A 102 -19.07 -9.25 0.64
N LYS A 103 -19.09 -8.51 1.74
CA LYS A 103 -19.00 -7.04 1.75
C LYS A 103 -17.59 -6.59 1.36
N GLU A 104 -16.58 -7.16 1.97
CA GLU A 104 -15.17 -6.82 1.70
C GLU A 104 -14.79 -7.19 0.26
N LEU A 105 -15.23 -8.34 -0.24
CA LEU A 105 -15.02 -8.76 -1.62
C LEU A 105 -15.65 -7.80 -2.62
N ALA A 106 -16.82 -7.22 -2.30
CA ALA A 106 -17.46 -6.21 -3.14
C ALA A 106 -16.57 -4.96 -3.27
N ILE A 107 -15.99 -4.49 -2.16
CA ILE A 107 -15.07 -3.35 -2.18
C ILE A 107 -13.76 -3.70 -2.90
N HIS A 108 -13.18 -4.87 -2.66
CA HIS A 108 -11.99 -5.32 -3.39
C HIS A 108 -12.21 -5.31 -4.91
N LYS A 109 -13.33 -5.88 -5.37
CA LYS A 109 -13.70 -5.87 -6.80
C LYS A 109 -13.88 -4.46 -7.31
N TRP A 110 -14.54 -3.60 -6.53
CA TRP A 110 -14.75 -2.21 -6.89
C TRP A 110 -13.41 -1.46 -7.07
N ILE A 111 -12.47 -1.62 -6.13
CA ILE A 111 -11.12 -1.04 -6.23
C ILE A 111 -10.39 -1.59 -7.47
N ALA A 112 -10.42 -2.91 -7.69
CA ALA A 112 -9.74 -3.54 -8.82
C ALA A 112 -10.26 -3.04 -10.20
N ILE A 113 -11.55 -2.70 -10.30
CA ILE A 113 -12.17 -2.18 -11.53
C ILE A 113 -11.90 -0.68 -11.70
N THR A 114 -11.89 0.08 -10.60
CA THR A 114 -11.79 1.54 -10.63
C THR A 114 -10.36 2.06 -10.52
N VAL A 115 -9.37 1.23 -10.20
CA VAL A 115 -7.95 1.58 -10.26
C VAL A 115 -7.37 1.10 -11.58
N ASN A 116 -6.38 1.83 -12.14
CA ASN A 116 -5.64 1.34 -13.29
C ASN A 116 -5.06 -0.07 -13.01
N PRO A 117 -5.24 -1.07 -13.92
CA PRO A 117 -4.84 -2.45 -13.66
C PRO A 117 -3.36 -2.66 -13.33
N SER A 118 -2.46 -1.89 -13.97
CA SER A 118 -1.02 -1.97 -13.72
C SER A 118 -0.69 -1.41 -12.33
N LEU A 119 -1.32 -0.30 -11.95
CA LEU A 119 -1.15 0.31 -10.63
C LEU A 119 -1.72 -0.58 -9.52
N HIS A 120 -2.89 -1.18 -9.74
CA HIS A 120 -3.48 -2.12 -8.80
C HIS A 120 -2.57 -3.34 -8.57
N SER A 121 -2.07 -3.93 -9.66
CA SER A 121 -1.15 -5.09 -9.58
C SER A 121 0.13 -4.74 -8.83
N SER A 122 0.77 -3.62 -9.19
CA SER A 122 1.98 -3.13 -8.52
C SER A 122 1.75 -2.83 -7.04
N THR A 123 0.62 -2.19 -6.70
CA THR A 123 0.24 -1.91 -5.30
C THR A 123 0.17 -3.19 -4.47
N LEU A 124 -0.50 -4.23 -4.99
CA LEU A 124 -0.62 -5.52 -4.30
C LEU A 124 0.74 -6.22 -4.15
N GLU A 125 1.60 -6.15 -5.17
CA GLU A 125 2.93 -6.74 -5.13
C GLU A 125 3.81 -6.07 -4.08
N THR A 126 3.81 -4.74 -4.02
CA THR A 126 4.57 -3.99 -3.01
C THR A 126 4.10 -4.32 -1.60
N ILE A 127 2.79 -4.38 -1.34
CA ILE A 127 2.29 -4.72 0.00
C ILE A 127 2.71 -6.13 0.41
N ARG A 128 2.62 -7.10 -0.51
CA ARG A 128 3.05 -8.48 -0.23
C ARG A 128 4.55 -8.59 0.04
N ALA A 129 5.36 -7.82 -0.69
CA ALA A 129 6.80 -7.77 -0.46
C ALA A 129 7.15 -7.15 0.90
N GLU A 130 6.44 -6.09 1.31
CA GLU A 130 6.66 -5.40 2.59
C GLU A 130 6.21 -6.24 3.80
N THR A 131 5.10 -6.96 3.66
CA THR A 131 4.48 -7.70 4.76
C THR A 131 4.89 -9.18 4.82
N GLY A 132 5.46 -9.73 3.75
CA GLY A 132 5.81 -11.14 3.63
C GLY A 132 4.61 -12.10 3.56
N ARG A 133 3.37 -11.57 3.53
CA ARG A 133 2.12 -12.34 3.46
C ARG A 133 1.46 -12.23 2.11
N ARG A 134 0.70 -13.26 1.74
CA ARG A 134 -0.07 -13.30 0.48
C ARG A 134 -1.35 -12.46 0.56
N GLN A 135 -2.00 -12.47 1.71
CA GLN A 135 -3.25 -11.75 1.98
C GLN A 135 -2.96 -10.26 2.17
N VAL A 136 -3.86 -9.43 1.64
CA VAL A 136 -3.75 -7.97 1.66
C VAL A 136 -5.11 -7.41 2.07
N SER A 137 -5.14 -6.59 3.10
CA SER A 137 -6.36 -5.95 3.60
C SER A 137 -6.79 -4.78 2.70
N LEU A 138 -8.07 -4.41 2.77
CA LEU A 138 -8.59 -3.22 2.10
C LEU A 138 -7.84 -1.95 2.52
N ARG A 139 -7.55 -1.80 3.82
CA ARG A 139 -6.83 -0.64 4.37
C ARG A 139 -5.43 -0.49 3.81
N GLU A 140 -4.69 -1.59 3.67
CA GLU A 140 -3.33 -1.52 3.12
C GLU A 140 -3.35 -1.04 1.67
N ILE A 141 -4.30 -1.52 0.88
CA ILE A 141 -4.47 -1.09 -0.51
C ILE A 141 -4.75 0.41 -0.55
N THR A 142 -5.74 0.88 0.21
CA THR A 142 -6.14 2.29 0.20
C THR A 142 -5.08 3.21 0.78
N LYS A 143 -4.33 2.77 1.81
CA LYS A 143 -3.16 3.50 2.34
C LYS A 143 -2.07 3.66 1.31
N LYS A 144 -1.73 2.58 0.61
CA LYS A 144 -0.70 2.62 -0.43
C LYS A 144 -1.12 3.54 -1.58
N LEU A 145 -2.36 3.41 -2.04
CA LEU A 145 -2.93 4.31 -3.05
C LEU A 145 -2.95 5.77 -2.57
N LYS A 146 -3.31 6.04 -1.31
CA LYS A 146 -3.25 7.38 -0.72
C LYS A 146 -1.83 7.94 -0.74
N GLY A 147 -0.84 7.12 -0.37
CA GLY A 147 0.57 7.49 -0.43
C GLY A 147 1.01 7.87 -1.84
N SER A 148 0.51 7.19 -2.88
CA SER A 148 0.88 7.48 -4.27
C SER A 148 0.09 8.64 -4.89
N PHE A 149 -1.16 8.87 -4.46
CA PHE A 149 -2.08 9.78 -5.17
C PHE A 149 -2.60 10.96 -4.35
N SER A 150 -2.31 11.06 -3.06
CA SER A 150 -2.69 12.24 -2.27
C SER A 150 -1.87 13.48 -2.71
N PRO A 151 -2.51 14.64 -2.96
CA PRO A 151 -1.81 15.86 -3.36
C PRO A 151 -0.64 16.24 -2.46
N GLY A 152 -0.76 16.06 -1.13
CA GLY A 152 0.32 16.35 -0.19
C GLY A 152 1.55 15.45 -0.38
N SER A 153 1.35 14.18 -0.71
CA SER A 153 2.44 13.26 -1.05
C SER A 153 3.06 13.63 -2.40
N MET A 154 2.23 14.05 -3.35
CA MET A 154 2.66 14.46 -4.68
C MET A 154 3.50 15.73 -4.71
N VAL A 155 3.13 16.74 -3.90
CA VAL A 155 3.93 17.97 -3.76
C VAL A 155 5.30 17.62 -3.19
N LEU A 156 5.35 16.76 -2.16
CA LEU A 156 6.61 16.30 -1.56
C LEU A 156 7.45 15.46 -2.54
N THR A 157 6.85 14.64 -3.40
CA THR A 157 7.60 13.88 -4.42
C THR A 157 8.05 14.76 -5.58
N ALA A 158 7.25 15.72 -6.02
CA ALA A 158 7.62 16.68 -7.06
C ALA A 158 8.77 17.59 -6.61
N GLU A 159 8.76 18.06 -5.36
CA GLU A 159 9.87 18.80 -4.76
C GLU A 159 11.16 17.97 -4.74
N THR A 160 11.10 16.74 -4.24
CA THR A 160 12.27 15.84 -4.21
C THR A 160 12.77 15.52 -5.63
N ALA A 161 11.86 15.33 -6.60
CA ALA A 161 12.24 15.08 -7.99
C ALA A 161 12.88 16.31 -8.66
N THR A 162 12.41 17.50 -8.32
CA THR A 162 12.99 18.76 -8.78
C THR A 162 14.39 18.95 -8.18
N GLN A 163 14.54 18.77 -6.87
CA GLN A 163 15.83 18.82 -6.17
C GLN A 163 16.84 17.81 -6.74
N TYR A 164 16.38 16.62 -7.10
CA TYR A 164 17.24 15.60 -7.72
C TYR A 164 17.74 16.04 -9.11
N LYS A 165 16.86 16.57 -9.96
CA LYS A 165 17.23 17.07 -11.30
C LYS A 165 18.14 18.30 -11.23
N GLU A 166 17.88 19.20 -10.30
CA GLU A 166 18.74 20.36 -10.02
C GLU A 166 20.14 19.90 -9.61
N LEU A 167 20.26 18.96 -8.68
CA LEU A 167 21.55 18.40 -8.27
C LEU A 167 22.29 17.72 -9.43
N LEU A 168 21.61 16.98 -10.31
CA LEU A 168 22.24 16.39 -11.49
C LEU A 168 22.75 17.46 -12.46
N ASN A 169 22.02 18.57 -12.62
CA ASN A 169 22.48 19.71 -13.40
C ASN A 169 23.67 20.42 -12.71
N ASP A 170 23.67 20.50 -11.38
CA ASP A 170 24.73 21.14 -10.61
C ASP A 170 26.08 20.43 -10.76
N ALA A 171 26.04 19.12 -10.98
CA ALA A 171 27.21 18.29 -11.27
C ALA A 171 27.98 18.77 -12.52
N ARG A 172 27.27 19.41 -13.46
CA ARG A 172 27.82 19.86 -14.75
C ARG A 172 28.62 21.16 -14.66
N TRP A 173 28.54 21.90 -13.54
CA TRP A 173 29.28 23.16 -13.39
C TRP A 173 30.70 22.94 -12.87
N ALA A 174 31.66 23.66 -13.47
CA ALA A 174 33.08 23.56 -13.16
C ALA A 174 33.50 24.04 -11.75
N ASN A 175 32.59 24.63 -10.97
CA ASN A 175 32.87 25.19 -9.64
C ASN A 175 32.23 24.39 -8.49
N THR A 176 31.61 23.25 -8.79
CA THR A 176 30.94 22.40 -7.80
C THR A 176 31.98 21.54 -7.08
N ASN A 177 32.00 21.56 -5.75
CA ASN A 177 32.87 20.69 -4.96
C ASN A 177 32.35 19.23 -5.06
N PRO A 178 33.14 18.29 -5.62
CA PRO A 178 32.69 16.92 -5.86
C PRO A 178 32.23 16.17 -4.59
N ASP A 179 32.96 16.30 -3.49
CA ASP A 179 32.66 15.56 -2.25
C ASP A 179 31.33 16.03 -1.63
N LYS A 180 31.12 17.36 -1.61
CA LYS A 180 29.87 17.97 -1.11
C LYS A 180 28.68 17.66 -2.03
N TRP A 181 28.94 17.55 -3.33
CA TRP A 181 27.91 17.20 -4.31
C TRP A 181 27.45 15.75 -4.14
N ILE A 182 28.38 14.80 -3.97
CA ILE A 182 28.06 13.38 -3.75
C ILE A 182 27.24 13.20 -2.47
N GLU A 183 27.58 13.90 -1.38
CA GLU A 183 26.84 13.84 -0.11
C GLU A 183 25.39 14.34 -0.27
N ASN A 184 25.21 15.48 -0.94
CA ASN A 184 23.90 16.06 -1.23
C ASN A 184 23.08 15.15 -2.16
N TRP A 185 23.71 14.63 -3.23
CA TRP A 185 23.08 13.70 -4.16
C TRP A 185 22.61 12.43 -3.45
N ASN A 186 23.46 11.81 -2.61
CA ASN A 186 23.09 10.61 -1.88
C ASN A 186 21.94 10.88 -0.91
N THR A 187 21.93 12.05 -0.24
CA THR A 187 20.84 12.43 0.66
C THR A 187 19.49 12.54 -0.08
N VAL A 188 19.47 13.23 -1.23
CA VAL A 188 18.26 13.39 -2.05
C VAL A 188 17.85 12.07 -2.71
N TYR A 189 18.81 11.25 -3.15
CA TYR A 189 18.55 9.91 -3.68
C TYR A 189 17.92 9.01 -2.62
N GLN A 190 18.46 8.94 -1.40
CA GLN A 190 17.86 8.15 -0.32
C GLN A 190 16.46 8.66 0.05
N LYS A 191 16.22 9.98 -0.01
CA LYS A 191 14.88 10.56 0.18
C LYS A 191 13.92 10.13 -0.93
N ALA A 192 14.35 10.14 -2.19
CA ALA A 192 13.55 9.69 -3.33
C ALA A 192 13.26 8.18 -3.30
N VAL A 193 14.22 7.36 -2.84
CA VAL A 193 14.05 5.93 -2.61
C VAL A 193 12.97 5.67 -1.56
N ARG A 194 13.02 6.40 -0.42
CA ARG A 194 12.02 6.32 0.65
C ARG A 194 10.61 6.76 0.21
N GLN A 195 10.52 7.73 -0.70
CA GLN A 195 9.25 8.27 -1.22
C GLN A 195 8.67 7.50 -2.41
N ASP A 196 9.26 6.36 -2.77
CA ASP A 196 8.83 5.53 -3.89
C ASP A 196 8.76 6.22 -5.27
N ILE A 197 9.66 7.17 -5.53
CA ILE A 197 9.68 7.89 -6.82
C ILE A 197 10.26 6.98 -7.92
N ASN A 198 9.37 6.37 -8.72
CA ASN A 198 9.73 5.43 -9.78
C ASN A 198 10.75 5.98 -10.81
N GLU A 199 10.76 7.30 -11.05
CA GLU A 199 11.70 7.95 -11.96
C GLU A 199 13.14 7.96 -11.42
N ILE A 200 13.34 7.84 -10.11
CA ILE A 200 14.60 8.05 -9.38
C ILE A 200 15.05 6.75 -8.70
N LYS A 201 14.84 5.61 -9.37
CA LYS A 201 15.17 4.27 -8.86
C LYS A 201 15.74 3.37 -9.95
N GLY A 202 16.55 2.40 -9.55
CA GLY A 202 17.02 1.33 -10.44
C GLY A 202 17.97 1.83 -11.54
N ALA A 203 17.87 1.24 -12.73
CA ALA A 203 18.79 1.49 -13.85
C ALA A 203 18.81 2.95 -14.33
N ASN A 204 17.68 3.66 -14.22
CA ASN A 204 17.56 5.07 -14.64
C ASN A 204 18.41 5.99 -13.75
N ALA A 205 18.35 5.82 -12.42
CA ALA A 205 19.15 6.60 -11.49
C ALA A 205 20.66 6.37 -11.68
N ILE A 206 21.05 5.14 -12.02
CA ILE A 206 22.45 4.78 -12.32
C ILE A 206 22.91 5.47 -13.62
N GLN A 207 22.09 5.47 -14.67
CA GLN A 207 22.41 6.18 -15.92
C GLN A 207 22.51 7.69 -15.72
N ASP A 208 21.57 8.29 -15.00
CA ASP A 208 21.59 9.73 -14.70
C ASP A 208 22.84 10.13 -13.93
N PHE A 209 23.22 9.33 -12.93
CA PHE A 209 24.46 9.55 -12.16
C PHE A 209 25.70 9.43 -13.05
N ILE A 210 25.81 8.37 -13.86
CA ILE A 210 26.94 8.17 -14.77
C ILE A 210 27.02 9.32 -15.79
N GLN A 211 25.89 9.81 -16.30
CA GLN A 211 25.87 10.92 -17.24
C GLN A 211 26.30 12.24 -16.58
N ALA A 212 25.84 12.50 -15.36
CA ALA A 212 26.23 13.69 -14.59
C ALA A 212 27.72 13.68 -14.24
N VAL A 213 28.26 12.54 -13.82
CA VAL A 213 29.68 12.36 -13.52
C VAL A 213 30.51 12.36 -14.80
N GLY A 214 30.05 11.71 -15.86
CA GLY A 214 30.72 11.69 -17.18
C GLY A 214 30.92 13.09 -17.76
N ALA A 215 29.96 14.00 -17.54
CA ALA A 215 30.09 15.40 -17.92
C ALA A 215 31.24 16.14 -17.18
N GLN A 216 31.65 15.70 -15.98
CA GLN A 216 32.85 16.24 -15.31
C GLN A 216 34.16 15.75 -15.94
N PHE A 217 34.13 14.60 -16.63
CA PHE A 217 35.32 13.98 -17.23
C PHE A 217 35.43 14.24 -18.75
N GLU A 218 34.53 15.03 -19.34
CA GLU A 218 34.64 15.43 -20.75
C GLU A 218 35.84 16.37 -21.00
N PRO A 219 36.52 16.27 -22.18
CA PRO A 219 37.80 16.93 -22.43
C PRO A 219 37.76 18.48 -22.41
N THR A 220 36.58 19.07 -22.62
CA THR A 220 36.36 20.54 -22.60
C THR A 220 36.66 21.16 -21.23
N TRP A 221 36.59 20.37 -20.15
CA TRP A 221 37.01 20.79 -18.82
C TRP A 221 38.54 20.92 -18.67
N ALA A 222 39.31 20.03 -19.31
CA ALA A 222 40.78 20.10 -19.29
C ALA A 222 41.32 21.37 -19.96
N GLU A 223 40.53 21.98 -20.86
CA GLU A 223 40.82 23.28 -21.48
C GLU A 223 40.42 24.45 -20.58
N ALA A 224 39.26 24.37 -19.91
CA ALA A 224 38.79 25.40 -18.99
C ALA A 224 39.68 25.55 -17.73
N LYS A 225 40.23 24.44 -17.22
CA LYS A 225 41.17 24.45 -16.09
C LYS A 225 42.54 25.03 -16.45
N ARG A 226 43.01 24.84 -17.70
CA ARG A 226 44.26 25.44 -18.20
C ARG A 226 44.20 26.96 -18.35
N ARG A 227 43.03 27.54 -18.61
CA ARG A 227 42.86 29.01 -18.71
C ARG A 227 42.89 29.74 -17.37
N LYS A 228 42.75 29.05 -16.23
CA LYS A 228 42.86 29.65 -14.88
C LYS A 228 44.27 29.58 -14.29
N SER A 229 45.22 28.93 -14.96
CA SER A 229 46.62 28.80 -14.53
C SER A 229 47.61 29.62 -15.39
N LEU A 230 47.09 30.60 -16.14
CA LEU A 230 47.84 31.65 -16.83
C LEU A 230 47.31 33.00 -16.31
#